data_AF-A0A7W1KRT3-F1
#
_entry.id   AF-A0A7W1KRT3-F1
#
_cell.length_a   1.000
_cell.length_b   1.000
_cell.length_c   1.000
_cell.angle_alpha   90.00
_cell.angle_beta   90.00
_cell.angle_gamma   90.00
#
_symmetry.space_group_name_H-M   'P 1'
#
loop_
_entity.id
_entity.type
_entity.pdbx_description
1 polymer ?
#
loop_
_entity_poly.entity_id
_entity_poly.type
_entity_poly.pdbx_seq_one_letter_code
_entity_poly.pdbx_strand_id
1 'polypeptide(L)'
;MDAELEKLVEAGKLTKRAAEHLEKLKPGTYCLHKSWGFGQVAEWNLLLNQIVINFQGKKGHLMQLAYAAEHLTVIPPEHFLARKATDLGSIKEQLKKDPAGIVRNVLESLGGSA
;
A
#
# COMPACT_ATOMS: atom_id res chain seq x y z
N MET A 1 -14.52 9.78 6.76
CA MET A 1 -13.16 9.26 6.98
C MET A 1 -13.25 8.34 8.19
N ASP A 2 -12.28 7.47 8.47
CA ASP A 2 -12.34 6.68 9.70
C ASP A 2 -12.43 7.61 10.92
N ALA A 3 -13.33 7.31 11.85
CA ALA A 3 -13.62 8.17 13.00
C ALA A 3 -12.39 8.35 13.92
N GLU A 4 -11.50 7.37 14.00
CA GLU A 4 -10.27 7.49 14.78
C GLU A 4 -9.24 8.38 14.09
N LEU A 5 -9.16 8.35 12.76
CA LEU A 5 -8.34 9.29 11.99
C LEU A 5 -8.87 10.73 12.10
N GLU A 6 -10.19 10.93 12.08
CA GLU A 6 -10.83 12.22 12.32
C GLU A 6 -10.41 12.82 13.68
N LYS A 7 -10.45 12.02 14.76
CA LYS A 7 -9.98 12.45 16.09
C LYS A 7 -8.50 12.83 16.11
N LEU A 8 -7.65 12.13 15.36
CA LEU A 8 -6.22 12.46 15.26
C LEU A 8 -5.99 13.79 14.51
N VAL A 9 -6.84 14.13 13.55
CA VAL A 9 -6.82 15.44 12.87
C VAL A 9 -7.28 16.54 13.81
N GLU A 10 -8.39 16.36 14.52
CA GLU A 10 -8.90 17.32 15.51
C GLU A 10 -7.89 17.57 16.64
N ALA A 11 -7.18 16.53 17.07
CA ALA A 11 -6.12 16.63 18.08
C ALA A 11 -4.80 17.23 17.53
N GLY A 12 -4.73 17.61 16.25
CA GLY A 12 -3.56 18.21 15.61
C GLY A 12 -2.39 17.24 15.38
N LYS A 13 -2.59 15.93 15.54
CA LYS A 13 -1.55 14.90 15.33
C LYS A 13 -1.37 14.53 13.86
N LEU A 14 -2.39 14.74 13.04
CA LEU A 14 -2.37 14.53 11.60
C LEU A 14 -2.97 15.72 10.87
N THR A 15 -2.52 15.96 9.64
CA THR A 15 -3.24 16.84 8.72
C THR A 15 -4.41 16.09 8.09
N LYS A 16 -5.44 16.81 7.65
CA LYS A 16 -6.56 16.20 6.90
C LYS A 16 -6.07 15.41 5.68
N ARG A 17 -5.10 15.96 4.93
CA ARG A 17 -4.48 15.28 3.78
C ARG A 17 -3.78 13.98 4.18
N ALA A 18 -3.04 13.99 5.29
CA ALA A 18 -2.37 12.79 5.78
C ALA A 18 -3.39 11.71 6.18
N ALA A 19 -4.46 12.10 6.87
CA ALA A 19 -5.55 11.19 7.25
C ALA A 19 -6.28 10.61 6.02
N GLU A 20 -6.57 11.41 5.01
CA GLU A 20 -7.18 10.94 3.74
C GLU A 20 -6.27 9.96 2.98
N HIS A 21 -4.96 10.15 3.04
CA HIS A 21 -4.01 9.19 2.44
C HIS A 21 -3.91 7.91 3.27
N LEU A 22 -3.85 8.03 4.59
CA LEU A 22 -3.87 6.89 5.50
C LEU A 22 -5.13 6.07 5.35
N GLU A 23 -6.31 6.67 5.13
CA GLU A 23 -7.58 5.97 4.85
C GLU A 23 -7.45 4.93 3.73
N LYS A 24 -6.58 5.18 2.75
CA LYS A 24 -6.31 4.26 1.63
C LYS A 24 -5.34 3.13 2.03
N LEU A 25 -4.54 3.33 3.08
CA LEU A 25 -3.59 2.37 3.64
C LEU A 25 -4.19 1.56 4.80
N LYS A 26 -5.44 1.11 4.68
CA LYS A 26 -6.08 0.23 5.67
C LYS A 26 -5.35 -1.13 5.79
N PRO A 27 -5.51 -1.84 6.92
CA PRO A 27 -5.07 -3.22 7.04
C PRO A 27 -5.51 -4.06 5.83
N GLY A 28 -4.58 -4.83 5.27
CA GLY A 28 -4.76 -5.60 4.04
C GLY A 28 -4.32 -4.88 2.76
N THR A 29 -4.24 -3.54 2.74
CA THR A 29 -3.79 -2.79 1.56
C THR A 29 -2.29 -2.99 1.31
N TYR A 30 -1.91 -3.04 0.04
CA TYR A 30 -0.51 -3.06 -0.38
C TYR A 30 0.06 -1.65 -0.53
N CYS A 31 1.36 -1.51 -0.29
CA CYS A 31 2.07 -0.25 -0.42
C CYS A 31 3.51 -0.45 -0.91
N LEU A 32 4.10 0.61 -1.45
CA LEU A 32 5.53 0.72 -1.72
C LEU A 32 6.17 1.75 -0.81
N HIS A 33 7.32 1.40 -0.25
CA HIS A 33 8.24 2.35 0.37
C HIS A 33 9.53 2.42 -0.43
N LYS A 34 10.10 3.62 -0.63
CA LYS A 34 11.30 3.82 -1.45
C LYS A 34 12.49 2.96 -1.01
N SER A 35 12.70 2.80 0.30
CA SER A 35 13.85 2.07 0.86
C SER A 35 13.56 0.63 1.26
N TRP A 36 12.28 0.26 1.45
CA TRP A 36 11.90 -1.06 1.96
C TRP A 36 11.12 -1.91 0.96
N GLY A 37 10.76 -1.32 -0.18
CA GLY A 37 10.08 -2.00 -1.26
C GLY A 37 8.60 -2.27 -0.97
N PHE A 38 8.12 -3.37 -1.54
CA PHE A 38 6.72 -3.78 -1.47
C PHE A 38 6.38 -4.34 -0.08
N GLY A 39 5.23 -3.93 0.42
CA GLY A 39 4.69 -4.42 1.68
C GLY A 39 3.17 -4.42 1.72
N GLN A 40 2.65 -5.04 2.77
CA GLN A 40 1.22 -5.06 3.07
C GLN A 40 1.00 -4.48 4.46
N VAL A 41 0.02 -3.59 4.59
CA VAL A 41 -0.40 -3.07 5.89
C VAL A 41 -0.96 -4.23 6.70
N ALA A 42 -0.32 -4.51 7.82
CA ALA A 42 -0.75 -5.55 8.75
C ALA A 42 -1.82 -5.01 9.70
N GLU A 43 -1.60 -3.81 10.23
CA GLU A 43 -2.41 -3.26 11.31
C GLU A 43 -2.30 -1.73 11.36
N TRP A 44 -3.38 -1.08 11.77
CA TRP A 44 -3.36 0.28 12.32
C TRP A 44 -3.36 0.22 13.83
N ASN A 45 -2.38 0.88 14.44
CA ASN A 45 -2.38 1.15 15.86
C ASN A 45 -2.56 2.65 16.07
N LEU A 46 -3.78 3.14 15.80
CA LEU A 46 -4.11 4.57 15.83
C LEU A 46 -3.96 5.16 17.24
N LEU A 47 -4.22 4.35 18.26
CA LEU A 47 -3.99 4.72 19.67
C LEU A 47 -2.53 5.10 19.93
N LEU A 48 -1.58 4.34 19.38
CA LEU A 48 -0.14 4.62 19.49
C LEU A 48 0.40 5.51 18.37
N ASN A 49 -0.47 6.07 17.51
CA ASN A 49 -0.09 6.85 16.34
C ASN A 49 0.85 6.10 15.38
N GLN A 50 0.62 4.79 15.21
CA GLN A 50 1.48 3.89 14.45
C GLN A 50 0.72 3.09 13.39
N ILE A 51 1.44 2.69 12.35
CA ILE A 51 1.03 1.69 11.36
C ILE A 51 2.08 0.58 11.33
N VAL A 52 1.61 -0.65 11.17
CA VAL A 52 2.43 -1.85 11.09
C VAL A 52 2.39 -2.38 9.66
N ILE A 53 3.56 -2.56 9.06
CA ILE A 53 3.67 -3.01 7.67
C ILE A 53 4.60 -4.21 7.56
N ASN A 54 4.14 -5.22 6.82
CA ASN A 54 4.94 -6.37 6.45
C ASN A 54 5.61 -6.10 5.10
N PHE A 55 6.82 -5.55 5.11
CA PHE A 55 7.66 -5.46 3.91
C PHE A 55 8.35 -6.79 3.63
N GLN A 56 8.66 -7.08 2.36
CA GLN A 56 9.29 -8.34 1.95
C GLN A 56 10.58 -8.67 2.72
N GLY A 57 11.42 -7.68 3.00
CA GLY A 57 12.66 -7.84 3.77
C GLY A 57 12.56 -7.46 5.26
N LYS A 58 11.41 -6.97 5.71
CA LYS A 58 11.24 -6.40 7.06
C LYS A 58 9.79 -6.53 7.53
N LYS A 59 9.44 -7.71 8.03
CA LYS A 59 8.10 -8.02 8.54
C LYS A 59 7.83 -7.28 9.86
N GLY A 60 6.60 -6.82 10.07
CA GLY A 60 6.18 -6.16 11.32
C GLY A 60 6.83 -4.79 11.55
N HIS A 61 7.19 -4.07 10.48
CA HIS A 61 7.84 -2.78 10.63
C HIS A 61 6.85 -1.72 11.11
N LEU A 62 7.13 -1.16 12.29
CA LEU A 62 6.41 -0.05 12.89
C LEU A 62 6.93 1.31 12.39
N MET A 63 6.03 2.23 12.07
CA MET A 63 6.35 3.64 11.83
C MET A 63 5.19 4.57 12.22
N GLN A 64 5.50 5.86 12.38
CA GLN A 64 4.50 6.88 12.71
C GLN A 64 3.53 7.11 11.57
N LEU A 65 2.25 7.39 11.88
CA LEU A 65 1.21 7.62 10.87
C LEU A 65 1.54 8.76 9.91
N ALA A 66 2.05 9.88 10.42
CA ALA A 66 2.43 11.03 9.57
C ALA A 66 3.54 10.67 8.57
N TYR A 67 4.55 9.91 9.02
CA TYR A 67 5.64 9.45 8.17
C TYR A 67 5.13 8.47 7.10
N ALA A 68 4.28 7.53 7.50
CA ALA A 68 3.63 6.61 6.57
C ALA A 68 2.81 7.35 5.50
N ALA A 69 2.07 8.38 5.91
CA ALA A 69 1.24 9.18 5.00
C ALA A 69 2.07 9.90 3.92
N GLU A 70 3.31 10.27 4.24
CA GLU A 70 4.21 10.98 3.33
C GLU A 70 5.01 10.03 2.42
N HIS A 71 5.42 8.86 2.92
CA HIS A 71 6.42 8.02 2.27
C HIS A 71 5.89 6.73 1.65
N LEU A 72 4.62 6.40 1.84
CA LEU A 72 4.03 5.20 1.27
C LEU A 72 3.19 5.54 0.04
N THR A 73 3.50 4.85 -1.06
CA THR A 73 2.63 4.83 -2.24
C THR A 73 1.64 3.69 -2.08
N VAL A 74 0.34 3.99 -2.13
CA VAL A 74 -0.73 2.98 -2.13
C VAL A 74 -0.64 2.14 -3.40
N ILE A 75 -0.72 0.82 -3.27
CA ILE A 75 -0.75 -0.11 -4.39
C ILE A 75 -2.16 -0.71 -4.48
N PRO A 76 -2.95 -0.33 -5.50
CA PRO A 76 -4.30 -0.86 -5.65
C PRO A 76 -4.28 -2.34 -6.07
N PRO A 77 -5.38 -3.09 -5.84
CA PRO A 77 -5.46 -4.53 -6.17
C PRO A 77 -5.13 -4.87 -7.62
N GLU A 78 -5.45 -3.98 -8.56
CA GLU A 78 -5.26 -4.15 -10.01
C GLU A 78 -3.80 -3.99 -10.44
N HIS A 79 -2.99 -3.34 -9.61
CA HIS A 79 -1.57 -3.15 -9.86
C HIS A 79 -0.86 -4.51 -9.92
N PHE A 80 0.04 -4.67 -10.89
CA PHE A 80 0.71 -5.94 -11.17
C PHE A 80 1.37 -6.55 -9.92
N LEU A 81 2.05 -5.74 -9.10
CA LEU A 81 2.64 -6.21 -7.84
C LEU A 81 1.61 -6.80 -6.85
N ALA A 82 0.44 -6.18 -6.70
CA ALA A 82 -0.63 -6.70 -5.84
C ALA A 82 -1.19 -8.00 -6.39
N ARG A 83 -1.47 -8.07 -7.70
CA ARG A 83 -1.91 -9.30 -8.38
C ARG A 83 -0.89 -10.43 -8.24
N LYS A 84 0.39 -10.13 -8.45
CA LYS A 84 1.49 -11.10 -8.29
C LYS A 84 1.60 -11.63 -6.85
N ALA A 85 1.34 -10.79 -5.85
CA ALA A 85 1.40 -11.16 -4.44
C ALA A 85 0.19 -12.01 -4.00
N THR A 86 -0.98 -11.79 -4.60
CA THR A 86 -2.25 -12.43 -4.21
C THR A 86 -2.58 -13.67 -5.04
N ASP A 87 -2.27 -13.65 -6.34
CA ASP A 87 -2.65 -14.69 -7.28
C ASP A 87 -1.56 -14.91 -8.35
N LEU A 88 -0.47 -15.52 -7.92
CA LEU A 88 0.62 -15.90 -8.81
C LEU A 88 0.19 -16.96 -9.85
N GLY A 89 -0.82 -17.77 -9.54
CA GLY A 89 -1.34 -18.81 -10.43
C GLY A 89 -1.94 -18.20 -11.70
N SER A 90 -2.89 -17.28 -11.53
CA SER A 90 -3.52 -16.58 -12.66
C SER A 90 -2.52 -15.75 -13.47
N ILE A 91 -1.53 -15.13 -12.82
CA ILE A 91 -0.46 -14.42 -13.54
C ILE A 91 0.34 -15.38 -14.44
N LYS A 92 0.71 -16.56 -13.94
CA LYS A 92 1.43 -17.56 -14.74
C LYS A 92 0.60 -18.11 -15.89
N GLU A 93 -0.71 -18.30 -15.69
CA GLU A 93 -1.60 -18.72 -16.76
C GLU A 93 -1.77 -17.63 -17.82
N GLN A 94 -1.99 -16.39 -17.40
CA GLN A 94 -2.13 -15.27 -18.31
C GLN A 94 -0.83 -15.04 -19.10
N LEU A 95 0.35 -15.21 -18.51
CA LEU A 95 1.62 -15.18 -19.26
C LEU A 95 1.68 -16.19 -20.41
N LYS A 96 1.03 -17.35 -20.29
CA LYS A 96 0.99 -18.37 -21.36
C LYS A 96 -0.05 -18.04 -22.44
N LYS A 97 -1.20 -17.50 -22.04
CA LYS A 97 -2.36 -17.26 -22.92
C LYS A 97 -2.33 -15.88 -23.58
N ASP A 98 -1.89 -14.88 -22.84
CA ASP A 98 -1.86 -13.45 -23.19
C ASP A 98 -0.69 -12.72 -22.51
N PRO A 99 0.55 -12.92 -22.98
CA PRO A 99 1.72 -12.22 -22.46
C PRO A 99 1.64 -10.70 -22.68
N ALA A 100 0.97 -10.24 -23.74
CA ALA A 100 0.81 -8.82 -24.02
C ALA A 100 -0.07 -8.12 -22.96
N GLY A 101 -1.12 -8.78 -22.48
CA GLY A 101 -1.94 -8.29 -21.37
C GLY A 101 -1.17 -8.13 -20.06
N ILE A 102 -0.18 -9.00 -19.81
CA ILE A 102 0.71 -8.84 -18.64
C ILE A 102 1.62 -7.63 -18.80
N VAL A 103 2.26 -7.47 -19.96
CA VAL A 103 3.09 -6.29 -20.25
C VAL A 103 2.28 -5.01 -20.10
N ARG A 104 1.05 -4.98 -20.63
CA ARG A 104 0.12 -3.85 -20.47
C ARG A 104 -0.16 -3.56 -19.00
N ASN A 105 -0.50 -4.57 -18.20
CA ASN A 105 -0.77 -4.38 -16.78
C ASN A 105 0.46 -3.85 -16.02
N VAL A 106 1.68 -4.29 -16.38
CA VAL A 106 2.92 -3.74 -15.82
C VAL A 106 3.08 -2.26 -16.19
N LEU A 107 2.88 -1.90 -17.46
CA LEU A 107 2.99 -0.51 -17.91
C LEU A 107 1.95 0.39 -17.23
N GLU A 108 0.69 -0.04 -17.16
CA GLU A 108 -0.38 0.68 -16.47
C GLU A 108 -0.05 0.89 -14.98
N SER A 109 0.53 -0.14 -14.34
CA SER A 109 0.95 -0.10 -12.94
C SER A 109 2.07 0.92 -12.68
N LEU A 110 2.92 1.18 -13.68
CA LEU A 110 4.03 2.13 -13.60
C LEU A 110 3.65 3.54 -14.12
N GLY A 111 2.36 3.80 -14.39
CA GLY A 111 1.90 5.09 -14.89
C GLY A 111 2.12 5.30 -16.39
N GLY A 112 2.23 4.21 -17.16
CA GLY A 112 2.36 4.23 -18.62
C GLY A 112 3.80 4.36 -19.13
N SER A 113 4.80 4.24 -18.25
CA SER A 113 6.23 4.26 -18.60
C SER A 113 6.96 3.01 -18.08
N ALA A 114 8.03 2.62 -18.77
CA ALA A 114 8.97 1.57 -18.37
C ALA A 114 10.40 1.99 -18.67
#